data_AF-A0A819EIB8-F1
#
_entry.id   AF-A0A819EIB8-F1
#
_cell.length_a   1.000
_cell.length_b   1.000
_cell.length_c   1.000
_cell.angle_alpha   90.00
_cell.angle_beta   90.00
_cell.angle_gamma   90.00
#
_symmetry.space_group_name_H-M   'P 1'
#
loop_
_entity.id
_entity.type
_entity.pdbx_description
1 polymer ?
#
loop_
_entity_poly.entity_id
_entity_poly.type
_entity_poly.pdbx_seq_one_letter_code
_entity_poly.pdbx_strand_id
1 'polypeptide(L)'
;MNASIVLLDSLKDSNLTIINNQAWFISIDILLIICLTLTIILAMIFLFIILIDSSCQTVPMILITNSCFSSLSLAVAILWSAVITFYNDLNQIQYHDPTCIIHG
;
A
#
# COMPACT_ATOMS: atom_id res chain seq x y z
N MET A 1 -31.48 -26.19 25.89
CA MET A 1 -31.08 -26.54 24.51
C MET A 1 -30.70 -25.32 23.64
N ASN A 2 -30.59 -24.08 24.18
CA ASN A 2 -30.40 -22.87 23.36
C ASN A 2 -29.09 -22.10 23.57
N ALA A 3 -28.34 -22.32 24.65
CA ALA A 3 -27.13 -21.50 24.94
C ALA A 3 -25.97 -21.80 23.98
N SER A 4 -25.79 -23.07 23.57
CA SER A 4 -24.71 -23.49 22.67
C SER A 4 -24.91 -23.01 21.22
N ILE A 5 -26.17 -22.83 20.79
CA ILE A 5 -26.52 -22.38 19.44
C ILE A 5 -26.28 -20.87 19.31
N VAL A 6 -26.63 -20.09 20.33
CA VAL A 6 -26.37 -18.64 20.39
C VAL A 6 -24.86 -18.34 20.42
N LEU A 7 -24.09 -19.16 21.14
CA LEU A 7 -22.62 -19.05 21.18
C LEU A 7 -21.98 -19.36 19.82
N LEU A 8 -22.51 -20.34 19.08
CA LEU A 8 -22.06 -20.69 17.74
C LEU A 8 -22.35 -19.58 16.71
N ASP A 9 -23.52 -18.95 16.77
CA ASP A 9 -23.85 -17.82 15.89
C ASP A 9 -23.00 -16.58 16.20
N SER A 10 -22.79 -16.23 17.48
CA SER A 10 -21.90 -15.12 17.84
C SER A 10 -20.43 -15.37 17.45
N LEU A 11 -19.94 -16.60 17.52
CA LEU A 11 -18.60 -16.97 17.03
C LEU A 11 -18.51 -16.87 15.50
N LYS A 12 -19.58 -17.25 14.79
CA LYS A 12 -19.64 -17.18 13.34
C LYS A 12 -19.65 -15.74 12.83
N ASP A 13 -20.44 -14.87 13.45
CA ASP A 13 -20.49 -13.45 13.11
C ASP A 13 -19.17 -12.74 13.44
N SER A 14 -18.56 -13.07 14.58
CA SER A 14 -17.23 -12.55 14.94
C SER A 14 -16.17 -12.96 13.91
N ASN A 15 -16.11 -14.23 13.52
CA ASN A 15 -15.18 -14.70 12.49
C ASN A 15 -15.46 -14.07 11.13
N LEU A 16 -16.74 -13.90 10.74
CA LEU A 16 -17.10 -13.23 9.49
C LEU A 16 -16.60 -11.78 9.46
N THR A 17 -16.78 -11.03 10.56
CA THR A 17 -16.28 -9.64 10.66
C THR A 17 -14.76 -9.55 10.64
N ILE A 18 -14.05 -10.49 11.28
CA ILE A 18 -12.58 -10.56 11.26
C ILE A 18 -12.06 -10.83 9.84
N ILE A 19 -12.64 -11.83 9.16
CA ILE A 19 -12.29 -12.17 7.77
C ILE A 19 -12.57 -10.98 6.83
N ASN A 20 -13.68 -10.28 7.03
CA ASN A 20 -14.06 -9.14 6.20
C ASN A 20 -13.15 -7.92 6.42
N ASN A 21 -12.70 -7.68 7.66
CA ASN A 21 -11.72 -6.62 7.96
C ASN A 21 -10.35 -6.93 7.34
N GLN A 22 -9.89 -8.18 7.37
CA GLN A 22 -8.61 -8.58 6.77
C GLN A 22 -8.60 -8.44 5.24
N ALA A 23 -9.73 -8.70 4.57
CA ALA A 23 -9.83 -8.62 3.11
C ALA A 23 -9.67 -7.19 2.55
N TRP A 24 -10.02 -6.16 3.33
CA TRP A 24 -9.90 -4.76 2.88
C TRP A 24 -8.46 -4.26 2.87
N PHE A 25 -7.57 -4.78 3.71
CA PHE A 25 -6.16 -4.36 3.74
C PHE A 25 -5.43 -4.67 2.43
N ILE A 26 -5.61 -5.89 1.90
CA ILE A 26 -5.05 -6.30 0.61
C ILE A 26 -5.52 -5.41 -0.54
N SER A 27 -6.80 -5.02 -0.52
CA SER A 27 -7.36 -4.14 -1.55
C SER A 27 -6.74 -2.74 -1.48
N ILE A 28 -6.48 -2.23 -0.28
CA ILE A 28 -5.81 -0.94 -0.06
C ILE A 28 -4.35 -1.01 -0.50
N ASP A 29 -3.63 -2.09 -0.22
CA ASP A 29 -2.23 -2.24 -0.62
C ASP A 29 -2.06 -2.30 -2.14
N ILE A 30 -2.95 -3.03 -2.83
CA ILE A 30 -2.96 -3.06 -4.31
C ILE A 30 -3.23 -1.65 -4.86
N LEU A 31 -4.19 -0.92 -4.30
CA LEU A 31 -4.48 0.45 -4.70
C LEU A 31 -3.29 1.39 -4.46
N LEU A 32 -2.60 1.24 -3.33
CA LEU A 32 -1.41 2.00 -2.97
C LEU A 32 -0.27 1.74 -3.96
N ILE A 33 -0.01 0.48 -4.31
CA ILE A 33 1.02 0.10 -5.30
C ILE A 33 0.69 0.72 -6.67
N ILE A 34 -0.57 0.67 -7.12
CA ILE A 34 -1.00 1.29 -8.39
C ILE A 34 -0.81 2.81 -8.33
N CYS A 35 -1.17 3.46 -7.23
CA CYS A 35 -1.01 4.91 -7.08
C CYS A 35 0.46 5.34 -7.10
N LEU A 36 1.32 4.61 -6.40
CA LEU A 36 2.76 4.87 -6.35
C LEU A 36 3.43 4.65 -7.72
N THR A 37 3.06 3.59 -8.44
CA THR A 37 3.60 3.33 -9.79
C THR A 37 3.21 4.45 -10.77
N LEU A 38 1.97 4.92 -10.75
CA LEU A 38 1.54 6.07 -11.56
C LEU A 38 2.30 7.35 -11.19
N THR A 39 2.53 7.58 -9.90
CA THR A 39 3.28 8.74 -9.41
C THR A 39 4.73 8.73 -9.92
N ILE A 40 5.40 7.57 -9.88
CA ILE A 40 6.75 7.41 -10.40
C ILE A 40 6.79 7.69 -11.91
N ILE A 41 5.84 7.15 -12.69
CA ILE A 41 5.76 7.39 -14.13
C ILE A 41 5.58 8.87 -14.44
N LEU A 42 4.65 9.54 -13.74
CA LEU A 42 4.39 10.97 -13.94
C LEU A 42 5.63 11.82 -13.60
N ALA A 43 6.28 11.51 -12.47
CA ALA A 43 7.50 12.20 -12.04
C ALA A 43 8.65 12.04 -13.06
N MET A 44 8.83 10.84 -13.62
CA MET A 44 9.81 10.59 -14.67
C MET A 44 9.53 11.40 -15.95
N ILE A 45 8.26 11.49 -16.37
CA ILE A 45 7.86 12.30 -17.53
C ILE A 45 8.18 13.78 -17.30
N PHE A 46 7.84 14.32 -16.14
CA PHE A 46 8.14 15.73 -15.83
C PHE A 46 9.63 16.02 -15.78
N LEU A 47 10.42 15.14 -15.15
CA LEU A 47 11.87 15.27 -15.14
C LEU A 47 12.46 15.22 -16.55
N PHE A 48 11.97 14.33 -17.41
CA PHE A 48 12.41 14.22 -18.80
C PHE A 48 12.13 15.50 -19.61
N ILE A 49 10.91 16.06 -19.47
CA ILE A 49 10.54 17.31 -20.14
C ILE A 49 11.45 18.46 -19.71
N ILE A 50 11.70 18.60 -18.39
CA ILE A 50 12.54 19.70 -17.87
C ILE A 50 14.01 19.54 -18.29
N LEU A 51 14.50 18.31 -18.43
CA LEU A 51 15.87 18.06 -18.88
C LEU A 51 16.08 18.34 -20.38
N ILE A 52 15.07 18.11 -21.21
CA ILE A 52 15.16 18.30 -22.67
C ILE A 52 14.94 19.76 -23.07
N ASP A 53 13.97 20.44 -22.45
CA ASP A 53 13.69 21.82 -22.80
C ASP A 53 14.60 22.78 -22.02
N SER A 54 15.68 23.21 -22.68
CA SER A 54 16.61 24.21 -22.12
C SER A 54 15.95 25.54 -21.78
N SER A 55 14.80 25.87 -22.39
CA SER A 55 14.03 27.08 -22.08
C SER A 55 13.36 26.98 -20.71
N CYS A 56 13.17 25.77 -20.19
CA CYS A 56 12.57 25.51 -18.89
C CYS A 56 13.56 25.66 -17.72
N GLN A 57 14.85 25.97 -17.94
CA GLN A 57 15.85 26.09 -16.86
C GLN A 57 15.77 27.42 -16.10
N THR A 58 14.57 27.80 -15.68
CA THR A 58 14.35 28.95 -14.81
C THR A 58 14.48 28.52 -13.35
N VAL A 59 14.85 29.45 -12.46
CA VAL A 59 14.94 29.23 -11.00
C VAL A 59 13.70 28.50 -10.42
N PRO A 60 12.44 28.87 -10.74
CA PRO A 60 11.28 28.13 -10.24
C PRO A 60 11.19 26.70 -10.77
N MET A 61 11.61 26.45 -12.01
CA MET A 61 11.57 25.10 -12.58
C MET A 61 12.60 24.17 -11.93
N ILE A 62 13.77 24.69 -11.55
CA ILE A 62 14.78 23.94 -10.80
C ILE A 62 14.24 23.50 -9.43
N LEU A 63 13.46 24.36 -8.75
CA LEU A 63 12.78 24.00 -7.51
C LEU A 63 11.75 22.89 -7.72
N ILE A 64 11.00 22.93 -8.82
CA ILE A 64 10.05 21.89 -9.22
C ILE A 64 10.79 20.56 -9.47
N THR A 65 11.93 20.59 -10.17
CA THR A 65 12.77 19.42 -10.40
C THR A 65 13.21 18.76 -9.09
N ASN A 66 13.70 19.55 -8.12
CA ASN A 66 14.11 19.02 -6.82
C ASN A 66 12.94 18.42 -6.02
N SER A 67 11.77 19.07 -6.08
CA SER A 67 10.55 18.56 -5.45
C SER A 67 10.10 17.25 -6.10
N CYS A 68 10.15 17.18 -7.43
CA CYS A 68 9.83 15.98 -8.21
C CYS A 68 10.80 14.84 -7.87
N PHE A 69 12.10 15.12 -7.82
CA PHE A 69 13.13 14.16 -7.43
C PHE A 69 12.93 13.64 -5.99
N SER A 70 12.60 14.53 -5.05
CA SER A 70 12.28 14.14 -3.67
C SER A 70 11.03 13.24 -3.61
N SER A 71 9.97 13.60 -4.33
CA SER A 71 8.76 12.78 -4.41
C SER A 71 9.02 11.42 -5.05
N LEU A 72 9.91 11.34 -6.04
CA LEU A 72 10.29 10.09 -6.70
C LEU A 72 11.09 9.19 -5.76
N SER A 73 12.06 9.75 -5.03
CA SER A 73 12.83 9.00 -4.03
C SER A 73 11.92 8.46 -2.91
N LEU A 74 10.99 9.29 -2.43
CA LEU A 74 10.02 8.88 -1.41
C LEU A 74 9.07 7.80 -1.95
N ALA A 75 8.53 7.97 -3.16
CA ALA A 75 7.61 7.01 -3.77
C ALA A 75 8.27 5.64 -3.96
N VAL A 76 9.54 5.60 -4.37
CA VAL A 76 10.30 4.34 -4.49
C VAL A 76 10.51 3.67 -3.13
N ALA A 77 10.86 4.45 -2.09
CA ALA A 77 11.03 3.90 -0.75
C ALA A 77 9.71 3.33 -0.19
N ILE A 78 8.60 4.05 -0.37
CA ILE A 78 7.28 3.58 0.06
C ILE A 78 6.86 2.36 -0.76
N LEU A 79 7.08 2.35 -2.07
CA LEU A 79 6.74 1.21 -2.92
C LEU A 79 7.50 -0.06 -2.49
N TRP A 80 8.78 0.08 -2.14
CA TRP A 80 9.54 -1.03 -1.59
C TRP A 80 8.91 -1.58 -0.30
N SER A 81 8.54 -0.70 0.63
CA SER A 81 7.86 -1.11 1.86
C SER A 81 6.49 -1.75 1.60
N ALA A 82 5.70 -1.20 0.66
CA ALA A 82 4.39 -1.72 0.31
C ALA A 82 4.48 -3.11 -0.33
N VAL A 83 5.49 -3.36 -1.17
CA VAL A 83 5.73 -4.69 -1.75
C VAL A 83 6.10 -5.71 -0.67
N ILE A 84 6.91 -5.33 0.31
CA ILE A 84 7.26 -6.21 1.45
C ILE A 84 6.02 -6.53 2.29
N THR A 85 5.22 -5.52 2.64
CA THR A 85 3.98 -5.72 3.40
C THR A 85 3.02 -6.62 2.62
N PHE A 86 2.79 -6.34 1.34
CA PHE A 86 1.92 -7.14 0.49
C PHE A 86 2.41 -8.60 0.38
N TYR A 87 3.72 -8.81 0.25
CA TYR A 87 4.30 -10.16 0.24
C TYR A 87 4.10 -10.89 1.57
N ASN A 88 4.27 -10.19 2.69
CA ASN A 88 4.04 -10.76 4.02
C ASN A 88 2.56 -11.09 4.24
N ASP A 89 1.65 -10.22 3.79
CA ASP A 89 0.21 -10.43 3.91
C ASP A 89 -0.24 -11.62 3.06
N LEU A 90 0.28 -11.79 1.84
CA LEU A 90 0.04 -12.98 1.02
C LEU A 90 0.56 -14.27 1.68
N ASN A 91 1.72 -14.21 2.33
CA ASN A 91 2.29 -15.36 3.02
C ASN A 91 1.55 -15.72 4.32
N GLN A 92 1.03 -14.74 5.07
CA GLN A 92 0.16 -14.99 6.23
C GLN A 92 -1.17 -15.65 5.84
N ILE A 93 -1.67 -15.43 4.62
CA ILE A 93 -2.83 -16.16 4.10
C ILE A 93 -2.48 -17.64 3.82
N GLN A 94 -1.27 -17.92 3.33
CA GLN A 94 -0.83 -19.29 3.02
C GLN A 94 -0.47 -20.11 4.25
N TYR A 95 0.09 -19.48 5.29
CA TYR A 95 0.29 -20.05 6.61
C TYR A 95 -0.57 -19.26 7.59
N HIS A 96 -1.84 -19.67 7.75
CA HIS A 96 -2.72 -19.10 8.75
C HIS A 96 -2.18 -19.46 10.14
N ASP A 97 -1.32 -18.60 10.69
CA ASP A 97 -0.65 -18.84 11.96
C ASP A 97 -1.58 -18.39 13.10
N PRO A 98 -2.25 -19.30 13.84
CA PRO A 98 -3.19 -18.93 14.89
C PRO A 98 -2.52 -18.24 16.08
N THR A 99 -1.18 -18.21 16.11
CA THR A 99 -0.37 -17.66 17.20
C THR A 99 -0.10 -16.15 17.08
N CYS A 100 -0.36 -15.54 15.92
CA CYS A 100 -0.13 -14.10 15.69
C CYS A 100 -1.16 -13.20 16.43
N ILE A 101 -2.29 -13.76 16.86
CA ILE A 101 -3.32 -13.05 17.66
C ILE A 101 -2.87 -12.84 19.13
N ILE A 102 -1.87 -13.60 19.60
CA ILE A 102 -1.52 -13.68 21.03
C ILE A 102 -0.45 -12.65 21.43
N HIS A 103 0.16 -11.93 20.47
CA HIS A 103 1.20 -10.92 20.71
C HIS A 103 0.85 -9.53 20.13
N GLY A 104 -0.44 -9.19 20.10
CA GLY A 104 -0.90 -7.81 19.90
C GLY A 104 -0.78 -6.98 21.17
#